data_AF-A0A956VSG8-F1
#
_entry.id   AF-A0A956VSG8-F1
#
_cell.length_a   1.000
_cell.length_b   1.000
_cell.length_c   1.000
_cell.angle_alpha   90.00
_cell.angle_beta   90.00
_cell.angle_gamma   90.00
#
_symmetry.space_group_name_H-M   'P 1'
#
loop_
_entity.id
_entity.type
_entity.pdbx_description
1 polymer ?
#
loop_
_entity_poly.entity_id
_entity_poly.type
_entity_poly.pdbx_seq_one_letter_code
_entity_poly.pdbx_strand_id
1 'polypeptide(L)'
;MTGSMHLIEVNDQRILLDCGFYQGRRAETYERNLHFLFEPASIDTLVLSHAHIDHSGNIPNLVKQGFTGNIWCTAATRNLCTYMLMDSGHIMERDVEYLNKRRRRKGEAPVEPIYTQNDVQAAFGQFIGVGLHRPVAIADGVELTFYNAGHILGAA
;
A
#
# COMPACT_ATOMS: atom_id res chain seq x y z
N MET A 1 -2.02 12.50 -9.63
CA MET A 1 -2.04 11.11 -10.13
C MET A 1 -2.80 10.29 -9.09
N THR A 2 -3.35 9.12 -9.40
CA THR A 2 -3.96 8.26 -8.38
C THR A 2 -3.64 6.80 -8.66
N GLY A 3 -3.40 6.01 -7.61
CA GLY A 3 -3.03 4.61 -7.72
C GLY A 3 -1.62 4.40 -8.27
N SER A 4 -0.64 5.18 -7.79
CA SER A 4 0.77 4.99 -8.16
C SER A 4 1.19 3.56 -7.84
N MET A 5 1.65 2.84 -8.86
CA MET A 5 2.09 1.46 -8.77
C MET A 5 2.88 1.11 -10.03
N HIS A 6 4.16 0.79 -9.88
CA HIS A 6 5.04 0.46 -10.99
C HIS A 6 5.82 -0.80 -10.65
N LEU A 7 5.73 -1.82 -11.51
CA LEU A 7 6.51 -3.05 -11.37
C LEU A 7 7.81 -2.92 -12.17
N ILE A 8 8.94 -3.14 -11.51
CA ILE A 8 10.27 -3.14 -12.10
C ILE A 8 10.81 -4.56 -12.02
N GLU A 9 11.25 -5.11 -13.15
CA GLU A 9 11.85 -6.44 -13.24
C GLU A 9 13.32 -6.31 -13.65
N VAL A 10 14.22 -6.78 -12.80
CA VAL A 10 15.67 -6.69 -13.02
C VAL A 10 16.39 -7.80 -12.27
N ASN A 11 17.38 -8.46 -12.88
CA ASN A 11 18.15 -9.56 -12.26
C ASN A 11 17.27 -10.67 -11.63
N ASP A 12 16.17 -11.05 -12.33
CA ASP A 12 15.16 -11.99 -11.83
C ASP A 12 14.44 -11.56 -10.53
N GLN A 13 14.56 -10.29 -10.14
CA GLN A 13 13.86 -9.67 -9.02
C GLN A 13 12.67 -8.83 -9.51
N ARG A 14 11.56 -8.88 -8.78
CA ARG A 14 10.32 -8.14 -9.01
C ARG A 14 10.14 -7.11 -7.90
N ILE A 15 10.40 -5.85 -8.24
CA ILE A 15 10.38 -4.72 -7.31
C ILE A 15 9.16 -3.86 -7.59
N LEU A 16 8.35 -3.62 -6.57
CA LEU A 16 7.18 -2.75 -6.69
C LEU A 16 7.51 -1.33 -6.18
N LEU A 17 7.38 -0.32 -7.03
CA LEU A 17 7.47 1.08 -6.63
C LEU A 17 6.05 1.64 -6.42
N ASP A 18 5.78 2.03 -5.18
CA ASP A 18 4.47 2.42 -4.65
C ASP A 18 3.38 1.33 -4.81
N CYS A 19 2.35 1.45 -3.97
CA CYS A 19 1.16 0.60 -4.03
C CYS A 19 -0.03 1.41 -3.52
N GLY A 20 -0.42 2.40 -4.32
CA GLY A 20 -1.43 3.38 -3.99
C GLY A 20 -2.86 2.98 -4.32
N PHE A 21 -3.83 3.70 -3.75
CA PHE A 21 -5.22 3.58 -4.17
C PHE A 21 -5.53 4.40 -5.41
N TYR A 22 -6.21 3.75 -6.36
CA TYR A 22 -6.89 4.39 -7.47
C TYR A 22 -8.20 5.04 -7.01
N GLN A 23 -8.37 6.32 -7.31
CA GLN A 23 -9.54 7.14 -7.00
C GLN A 23 -10.40 7.31 -8.26
N GLY A 24 -11.70 7.04 -8.13
CA GLY A 24 -12.64 7.05 -9.25
C GLY A 24 -14.07 6.80 -8.76
N ARG A 25 -14.93 6.23 -9.62
CA ARG A 25 -16.30 5.88 -9.22
C ARG A 25 -16.26 4.70 -8.25
N ARG A 26 -17.09 4.73 -7.20
CA ARG A 26 -17.05 3.80 -6.06
C ARG A 26 -16.88 2.32 -6.43
N ALA A 27 -17.67 1.81 -7.37
CA ALA A 27 -17.59 0.40 -7.78
C ALA A 27 -16.29 0.06 -8.52
N GLU A 28 -15.85 0.94 -9.43
CA GLU A 28 -14.60 0.79 -10.16
C GLU A 28 -13.39 0.87 -9.22
N THR A 29 -13.39 1.84 -8.29
CA THR A 29 -12.37 1.97 -7.25
C THR A 29 -12.26 0.72 -6.40
N TYR A 30 -13.39 0.11 -6.00
CA TYR A 30 -13.37 -1.12 -5.22
C TYR A 30 -12.73 -2.26 -6.01
N GLU A 31 -13.22 -2.55 -7.22
CA GLU A 31 -12.72 -3.65 -8.04
C GLU A 31 -11.24 -3.52 -8.41
N ARG A 32 -10.82 -2.30 -8.80
CA ARG A 32 -9.43 -2.05 -9.23
C ARG A 32 -8.43 -2.09 -8.09
N ASN A 33 -8.83 -1.66 -6.89
CA ASN A 33 -7.94 -1.71 -5.74
C ASN A 33 -7.91 -3.11 -5.10
N LEU A 34 -9.00 -3.87 -5.23
CA LEU A 34 -9.07 -5.24 -4.71
C LEU A 34 -8.20 -6.21 -5.52
N HIS A 35 -8.13 -6.06 -6.85
CA HIS A 35 -7.43 -7.01 -7.72
C HIS A 35 -6.15 -6.41 -8.31
N PHE A 36 -5.01 -7.05 -8.02
CA PHE A 36 -3.73 -6.72 -8.63
C PHE A 36 -3.61 -7.33 -10.03
N LEU A 37 -2.85 -6.67 -10.92
CA LEU A 37 -2.54 -7.18 -12.26
C LEU A 37 -1.39 -8.21 -12.26
N PHE A 38 -0.89 -8.55 -11.08
CA PHE A 38 0.19 -9.50 -10.82
C PHE A 38 -0.13 -10.28 -9.54
N GLU A 39 0.54 -11.40 -9.33
CA GLU A 39 0.42 -12.16 -8.09
C GLU A 39 1.17 -11.45 -6.95
N PRO A 40 0.52 -11.03 -5.86
CA PRO A 40 1.18 -10.30 -4.78
C PRO A 40 2.34 -11.05 -4.13
N ALA A 41 2.22 -12.38 -4.01
CA ALA A 41 3.27 -13.25 -3.49
C ALA A 41 4.51 -13.35 -4.39
N SER A 42 4.42 -12.92 -5.66
CA SER A 42 5.55 -12.89 -6.59
C SER A 42 6.44 -11.65 -6.45
N ILE A 43 6.07 -10.66 -5.63
CA ILE A 43 6.85 -9.44 -5.43
C ILE A 43 7.89 -9.67 -4.34
N ASP A 44 9.16 -9.43 -4.65
CA ASP A 44 10.28 -9.64 -3.71
C ASP A 44 10.38 -8.49 -2.70
N THR A 45 10.17 -7.26 -3.16
CA THR A 45 10.25 -6.08 -2.30
C THR A 45 9.45 -4.90 -2.84
N LEU A 46 9.01 -4.04 -1.92
CA LEU A 46 8.33 -2.79 -2.22
C LEU A 46 9.20 -1.60 -1.82
N VAL A 47 9.27 -0.58 -2.68
CA VAL A 47 9.82 0.74 -2.38
C VAL A 47 8.67 1.74 -2.36
N LEU A 48 8.50 2.47 -1.26
CA LEU A 48 7.47 3.49 -1.11
C LEU A 48 8.11 4.87 -1.12
N SER A 49 7.69 5.71 -2.07
CA SER A 49 8.18 7.07 -2.21
C SER A 49 7.77 7.96 -1.04
N HIS A 50 6.48 7.97 -0.69
CA HIS A 50 5.93 8.81 0.37
C HIS A 50 4.57 8.31 0.87
N ALA A 51 4.12 8.89 1.98
CA ALA A 51 3.02 8.34 2.76
C ALA A 51 1.60 8.55 2.20
N HIS A 52 1.41 9.37 1.16
CA HIS A 52 0.07 9.66 0.66
C HIS A 52 -0.69 8.40 0.22
N ILE A 53 -2.01 8.38 0.39
CA ILE A 53 -2.87 7.21 0.12
C ILE A 53 -2.87 6.81 -1.36
N ASP A 54 -2.65 7.75 -2.28
CA ASP A 54 -2.47 7.44 -3.69
C ASP A 54 -1.11 6.81 -4.03
N HIS A 55 -0.23 6.61 -3.04
CA HIS A 55 1.05 5.90 -3.14
C HIS A 55 1.18 4.73 -2.14
N SER A 56 0.60 4.83 -0.95
CA SER A 56 0.70 3.83 0.13
C SER A 56 -0.59 3.05 0.37
N GLY A 57 -1.71 3.56 -0.14
CA GLY A 57 -3.04 3.20 0.32
C GLY A 57 -3.43 1.75 0.15
N ASN A 58 -2.88 1.04 -0.83
CA ASN A 58 -3.21 -0.35 -1.13
C ASN A 58 -2.18 -1.36 -0.56
N ILE A 59 -1.15 -0.88 0.16
CA ILE A 59 -0.13 -1.74 0.79
C ILE A 59 -0.75 -2.80 1.72
N PRO A 60 -1.71 -2.49 2.62
CA PRO A 60 -2.26 -3.52 3.51
C PRO A 60 -2.97 -4.65 2.75
N ASN A 61 -3.62 -4.33 1.62
CA ASN A 61 -4.22 -5.33 0.74
C ASN A 61 -3.16 -6.21 0.06
N LEU A 62 -2.04 -5.61 -0.37
CA LEU A 62 -0.92 -6.34 -0.95
C LEU A 62 -0.39 -7.40 0.03
N VAL A 63 -0.17 -7.02 1.29
CA VAL A 63 0.26 -7.93 2.37
C VAL A 63 -0.78 -9.02 2.62
N LYS A 64 -2.06 -8.62 2.77
CA LYS A 64 -3.18 -9.53 2.98
C LYS A 64 -3.30 -10.59 1.87
N GLN A 65 -2.91 -10.26 0.64
CA GLN A 65 -2.94 -11.18 -0.50
C GLN A 65 -1.65 -11.98 -0.71
N GLY A 66 -0.72 -11.96 0.25
CA GLY A 66 0.41 -12.88 0.30
C GLY A 66 1.79 -12.27 0.03
N PHE A 67 1.90 -10.94 -0.09
CA PHE A 67 3.21 -10.30 -0.10
C PHE A 67 3.92 -10.46 1.25
N THR A 68 5.17 -10.95 1.21
CA THR A 68 5.99 -11.26 2.39
C THR A 68 7.31 -10.49 2.45
N GLY A 69 7.60 -9.70 1.40
CA GLY A 69 8.84 -8.94 1.29
C GLY A 69 8.92 -7.72 2.20
N ASN A 70 10.05 -7.01 2.12
CA ASN A 70 10.25 -5.76 2.86
C ASN A 70 9.66 -4.56 2.11
N ILE A 71 9.16 -3.58 2.88
CA ILE A 71 8.65 -2.30 2.41
C ILE A 71 9.65 -1.20 2.80
N TRP A 72 10.45 -0.76 1.85
CA TRP A 72 11.48 0.25 2.04
C TRP A 72 10.93 1.66 1.87
N CYS A 73 11.19 2.53 2.84
CA CYS A 73 10.85 3.94 2.77
C CYS A 73 11.75 4.75 3.71
N THR A 74 11.60 6.07 3.71
CA THR A 74 12.24 6.88 4.75
C THR A 74 11.59 6.64 6.12
N ALA A 75 12.35 6.84 7.21
CA ALA A 75 11.81 6.72 8.56
C ALA A 75 10.61 7.65 8.82
N ALA A 76 10.60 8.83 8.20
CA ALA A 76 9.50 9.76 8.27
C ALA A 76 8.25 9.25 7.54
N THR A 77 8.42 8.72 6.31
CA THR A 77 7.32 8.10 5.55
C THR A 77 6.72 6.92 6.31
N ARG A 78 7.54 6.03 6.88
CA ARG A 78 7.08 4.92 7.73
C ARG A 78 6.17 5.42 8.86
N ASN A 79 6.62 6.43 9.60
CA ASN A 79 5.87 6.96 10.74
C ASN A 79 4.54 7.62 10.32
N LEU A 80 4.54 8.34 9.19
CA LEU A 80 3.31 8.93 8.65
C LEU A 80 2.33 7.85 8.18
N CYS A 81 2.82 6.80 7.51
CA CYS A 81 2.00 5.68 7.09
C CYS A 81 1.24 5.05 8.26
N THR A 82 1.84 4.96 9.45
CA THR A 82 1.17 4.43 10.67
C THR A 82 -0.17 5.09 10.91
N TYR A 83 -0.24 6.41 10.84
CA TYR A 83 -1.48 7.14 11.09
C TYR A 83 -2.40 7.11 9.86
N MET A 84 -1.84 7.34 8.67
CA MET A 84 -2.63 7.45 7.44
C MET A 84 -3.32 6.14 7.06
N LEU A 85 -2.61 5.00 7.17
CA LEU A 85 -3.18 3.69 6.84
C LEU A 85 -4.16 3.20 7.92
N MET A 86 -3.90 3.49 9.20
CA MET A 86 -4.83 3.15 10.28
C MET A 86 -6.15 3.91 10.17
N ASP A 87 -6.11 5.18 9.79
CA ASP A 87 -7.32 5.97 9.54
C ASP A 87 -8.03 5.49 8.27
N SER A 88 -7.28 5.18 7.20
CA SER A 88 -7.84 4.61 5.97
C SER A 88 -8.60 3.30 6.23
N GLY A 89 -8.01 2.37 6.98
CA GLY A 89 -8.66 1.11 7.36
C GLY A 89 -9.94 1.33 8.16
N HIS A 90 -9.90 2.24 9.14
CA HIS A 90 -11.07 2.61 9.95
C HIS A 90 -12.22 3.20 9.13
N ILE A 91 -11.89 4.14 8.23
CA ILE A 91 -12.86 4.75 7.33
C ILE A 91 -13.49 3.67 6.44
N MET A 92 -12.68 2.75 5.92
CA MET A 92 -13.16 1.68 5.05
C MET A 92 -14.10 0.71 5.77
N GLU A 93 -13.76 0.32 7.00
CA GLU A 93 -14.62 -0.53 7.84
C GLU A 93 -15.97 0.14 8.12
N ARG A 94 -15.95 1.44 8.49
CA ARG A 94 -17.17 2.22 8.73
C ARG A 94 -18.04 2.38 7.48
N ASP A 95 -17.42 2.64 6.34
CA ASP A 95 -18.12 2.79 5.06
C ASP A 95 -18.80 1.49 4.62
N VAL A 96 -18.14 0.36 4.85
CA VAL A 96 -18.70 -0.97 4.59
C VAL A 96 -19.81 -1.30 5.58
N GLU A 97 -19.65 -1.01 6.87
CA GLU A 97 -20.72 -1.20 7.86
C GLU A 97 -21.99 -0.41 7.48
N TYR A 98 -21.83 0.86 7.12
CA TYR A 98 -22.93 1.71 6.68
C TYR A 98 -23.59 1.18 5.39
N LEU A 99 -22.78 0.75 4.41
CA LEU A 99 -23.28 0.18 3.16
C LEU A 99 -24.06 -1.11 3.41
N ASN A 100 -23.53 -2.02 4.23
CA ASN A 100 -24.16 -3.30 4.55
C ASN A 100 -25.48 -3.13 5.30
N LYS A 101 -25.63 -2.12 6.17
CA LYS A 101 -26.93 -1.75 6.76
C LYS A 101 -27.98 -1.43 5.70
N ARG A 102 -27.60 -0.73 4.63
CA ARG A 102 -28.50 -0.38 3.52
C ARG A 102 -28.79 -1.59 2.62
N ARG A 103 -27.77 -2.39 2.30
CA ARG A 103 -27.90 -3.60 1.48
C ARG A 103 -28.80 -4.64 2.12
N ARG A 104 -28.67 -4.85 3.44
CA ARG A 104 -29.55 -5.74 4.22
C ARG A 104 -31.03 -5.36 4.09
N ARG A 105 -31.36 -4.06 4.08
CA ARG A 105 -32.75 -3.58 3.88
C ARG A 105 -33.28 -3.87 2.47
N LYS A 106 -32.40 -4.06 1.49
CA LYS A 106 -32.73 -4.39 0.10
C LYS A 106 -32.62 -5.88 -0.23
N GLY A 107 -32.22 -6.72 0.73
CA GLY A 107 -31.95 -8.13 0.50
C GLY A 107 -30.70 -8.41 -0.36
N GLU A 108 -29.78 -7.44 -0.46
CA GLU A 108 -28.53 -7.58 -1.21
C GLU A 108 -27.43 -8.21 -0.34
N ALA A 109 -26.50 -8.94 -0.97
CA ALA A 109 -25.35 -9.54 -0.28
C ALA A 109 -24.42 -8.46 0.33
N PRO A 110 -23.81 -8.74 1.51
CA PRO A 110 -22.84 -7.82 2.10
C PRO A 110 -21.59 -7.71 1.24
N VAL A 111 -20.84 -6.62 1.44
CA VAL A 111 -19.46 -6.46 0.97
C VAL A 111 -18.50 -6.40 2.14
N GLU A 112 -17.25 -6.70 1.86
CA GLU A 112 -16.14 -6.60 2.80
C GLU A 112 -15.28 -5.38 2.47
N PRO A 113 -14.53 -4.81 3.43
CA PRO A 113 -13.52 -3.81 3.13
C PRO A 113 -12.36 -4.46 2.38
N ILE A 114 -11.65 -3.67 1.55
CA ILE A 114 -10.42 -4.11 0.89
C ILE A 114 -9.43 -4.59 1.97
N TYR A 115 -9.28 -3.80 3.03
CA TYR A 115 -8.58 -4.18 4.25
C TYR A 115 -9.15 -3.47 5.48
N THR A 116 -8.79 -4.00 6.65
CA THR A 116 -9.19 -3.54 7.98
C THR A 116 -8.03 -2.85 8.71
N GLN A 117 -8.29 -2.22 9.86
CA GLN A 117 -7.21 -1.77 10.75
C GLN A 117 -6.28 -2.92 11.19
N ASN A 118 -6.79 -4.14 11.34
CA ASN A 118 -5.97 -5.29 11.72
C ASN A 118 -5.00 -5.68 10.60
N ASP A 119 -5.45 -5.63 9.34
CA ASP A 119 -4.60 -5.88 8.17
C ASP A 119 -3.49 -4.82 8.08
N VAL A 120 -3.79 -3.57 8.41
CA VAL A 120 -2.81 -2.49 8.50
C VAL A 120 -1.74 -2.78 9.55
N GLN A 121 -2.15 -3.21 10.75
CA GLN A 121 -1.20 -3.59 11.81
C GLN A 121 -0.30 -4.76 11.39
N ALA A 122 -0.87 -5.76 10.72
CA ALA A 122 -0.11 -6.89 10.20
C ALA A 122 0.95 -6.45 9.16
N ALA A 123 0.59 -5.50 8.28
CA ALA A 123 1.50 -4.96 7.27
C ALA A 123 2.69 -4.18 7.85
N PHE A 124 2.53 -3.53 9.01
CA PHE A 124 3.59 -2.71 9.60
C PHE A 124 4.85 -3.48 10.00
N GLY A 125 4.73 -4.81 10.21
CA GLY A 125 5.89 -5.67 10.47
C GLY A 125 6.90 -5.70 9.32
N GLN A 126 6.50 -5.35 8.10
CA GLN A 126 7.33 -5.38 6.89
C GLN A 126 7.99 -4.03 6.56
N PHE A 127 7.63 -2.93 7.24
CA PHE A 127 8.19 -1.60 6.95
C PHE A 127 9.61 -1.42 7.50
N ILE A 128 10.54 -1.12 6.60
CA ILE A 128 11.94 -0.82 6.91
C ILE A 128 12.23 0.65 6.58
N GLY A 129 12.63 1.40 7.62
CA GLY A 129 12.98 2.82 7.49
C GLY A 129 14.46 3.01 7.20
N VAL A 130 14.79 3.74 6.14
CA VAL A 130 16.17 4.04 5.71
C VAL A 130 16.40 5.54 5.72
N GLY A 131 17.64 5.96 6.00
CA GLY A 131 18.05 7.35 5.95
C GLY A 131 18.24 7.86 4.52
N LEU A 132 18.12 9.17 4.31
CA LEU A 132 18.47 9.79 3.05
C LEU A 132 19.96 9.63 2.74
N HIS A 133 20.31 9.59 1.44
CA HIS A 133 21.68 9.50 0.94
C HIS A 133 22.47 8.29 1.45
N ARG A 134 21.76 7.25 1.89
CA ARG A 134 22.36 6.00 2.37
C ARG A 134 21.99 4.88 1.42
N PRO A 135 22.95 4.35 0.66
CA PRO A 135 22.71 3.19 -0.18
C PRO A 135 22.42 1.94 0.65
N VAL A 136 21.47 1.13 0.20
CA VAL A 136 21.08 -0.13 0.83
C VAL A 136 20.74 -1.16 -0.24
N ALA A 137 21.24 -2.38 -0.10
CA ALA A 137 20.84 -3.50 -0.94
C ALA A 137 19.41 -3.91 -0.60
N ILE A 138 18.51 -3.91 -1.59
CA ILE A 138 17.09 -4.25 -1.40
C ILE A 138 16.70 -5.57 -2.08
N ALA A 139 17.51 -6.03 -3.04
CA ALA A 139 17.36 -7.26 -3.79
C ALA A 139 18.72 -7.62 -4.43
N ASP A 140 18.84 -8.82 -5.00
CA ASP A 140 20.10 -9.27 -5.61
C ASP A 140 20.54 -8.37 -6.77
N GLY A 141 21.70 -7.73 -6.60
CA GLY A 141 22.24 -6.77 -7.56
C GLY A 141 21.47 -5.45 -7.67
N VAL A 142 20.60 -5.13 -6.69
CA VAL A 142 19.83 -3.87 -6.67
C VAL A 142 20.08 -3.09 -5.40
N GLU A 143 20.49 -1.83 -5.57
CA GLU A 143 20.72 -0.87 -4.50
C GLU A 143 19.71 0.28 -4.57
N LEU A 144 19.21 0.71 -3.41
CA LEU A 144 18.30 1.82 -3.25
C LEU A 144 19.00 2.95 -2.49
N THR A 145 18.86 4.19 -2.98
CA THR A 145 19.24 5.39 -2.24
C THR A 145 18.11 6.41 -2.32
N PHE A 146 17.61 6.84 -1.16
CA PHE A 146 16.59 7.87 -1.08
C PHE A 146 17.20 9.28 -1.14
N TYR A 147 16.59 10.16 -1.93
CA TYR A 147 16.92 11.59 -2.02
C TYR A 147 15.68 12.41 -1.69
N ASN A 148 15.84 13.54 -0.99
CA ASN A 148 14.68 14.35 -0.63
C ASN A 148 13.93 14.87 -1.88
N ALA A 149 12.64 14.56 -1.98
CA ALA A 149 11.79 15.02 -3.08
C ALA A 149 11.15 16.39 -2.83
N GLY A 150 11.16 16.90 -1.59
CA GLY A 150 10.61 18.22 -1.25
C GLY A 150 9.07 18.34 -1.32
N HIS A 151 8.35 17.22 -1.32
CA HIS A 151 6.88 17.17 -1.46
C HIS A 151 6.14 17.14 -0.12
N ILE A 152 6.38 16.10 0.69
CA ILE A 152 5.92 15.99 2.07
C ILE A 152 7.07 15.54 2.97
N LEU A 153 6.88 15.61 4.28
CA LEU A 153 7.87 15.11 5.24
C LEU A 153 8.21 13.64 4.94
N GLY A 154 9.48 13.37 4.62
CA GLY A 154 9.97 12.02 4.31
C GLY A 154 9.82 11.59 2.85
N ALA A 155 9.24 12.41 1.97
CA ALA A 155 9.12 12.07 0.57
C ALA A 155 10.50 11.92 -0.10
N ALA A 156 10.68 10.80 -0.80
CA ALA A 156 11.92 10.46 -1.48
C ALA A 156 11.73 9.54 -2.69
#